data_AF-A0AAV9XXL0-F1
#
_entry.id   AF-A0AAV9XXL0-F1
#
_cell.length_a   1.000
_cell.length_b   1.000
_cell.length_c   1.000
_cell.angle_alpha   90.00
_cell.angle_beta   90.00
_cell.angle_gamma   90.00
#
_symmetry.space_group_name_H-M   'P 1'
#
loop_
_entity.id
_entity.type
_entity.pdbx_description
1 polymer ?
#
loop_
_entity_poly.entity_id
_entity_poly.type
_entity_poly.pdbx_seq_one_letter_code
_entity_poly.pdbx_strand_id
1 'polypeptide(L)'
;MLNNNKTKCLDNVSNGDVRLESAFSVQKSTHSNYYLDEEGGWSVNNDSSSIYNINNDIYYSSSLSRLFRIDTDGLKLYEMNTNSELSEVSDKEAIFGQIKKNIKINIILDRNIHAGTAVIPNPTRNMDLCEDRHITQTQFPTNFLNSEVNMIFSLTAVFDGHAGCNCSKYVQKVILNNMFTFYCHSLNRLNRNDPSTIDLYRHYNFDDSYGNINSNEIKSLCMGIIQGFELTNNNFLSIAKKKGFNDGTTALVCVIFGPDPVDENLKLVVGNCGDSVLILGYRNENNKISAKRLTKVHRPDDVKERERIERAGGRVELCNGTWRIVVKKQQRISFEENTKCIGINTSRSIGDLYMKEPLLLCTSKPDVTVHNIDIENDLFLILATDGVSDFISEEEFANIVGSMLNLTPTEAAGELTKIAEKKGSMDDKTATVIFFRWSIQDQQSCHQQIQNK
;
A
#
# COMPACT_ATOMS: atom_id res chain seq x y z
N MET A 1 -66.27 19.98 -21.37
CA MET A 1 -66.23 19.23 -22.65
C MET A 1 -65.20 19.89 -23.56
N LEU A 2 -64.41 19.09 -24.30
CA LEU A 2 -63.86 19.29 -25.67
C LEU A 2 -63.87 20.73 -26.26
N ASN A 3 -62.92 21.30 -27.03
CA ASN A 3 -61.65 20.89 -27.69
C ASN A 3 -61.05 22.17 -28.37
N ASN A 4 -59.83 22.30 -28.92
CA ASN A 4 -58.67 21.41 -29.08
C ASN A 4 -57.35 22.20 -29.31
N ASN A 5 -56.21 21.50 -29.15
CA ASN A 5 -54.88 21.65 -29.79
C ASN A 5 -54.66 22.67 -30.95
N LYS A 6 -53.48 23.34 -30.96
CA LYS A 6 -52.31 22.90 -31.75
C LYS A 6 -51.01 23.71 -31.51
N THR A 7 -49.88 23.03 -31.64
CA THR A 7 -48.49 23.51 -31.55
C THR A 7 -47.82 23.67 -32.92
N LYS A 8 -46.84 24.58 -32.99
CA LYS A 8 -45.66 24.75 -33.90
C LYS A 8 -45.42 26.25 -34.09
N CYS A 9 -44.24 26.83 -34.29
CA CYS A 9 -42.81 26.52 -34.14
C CYS A 9 -42.09 27.72 -34.82
N LEU A 10 -40.98 28.17 -34.23
CA LEU A 10 -39.81 28.82 -34.87
C LEU A 10 -39.78 30.33 -35.25
N ASP A 11 -38.58 30.87 -34.97
CA ASP A 11 -37.78 31.92 -35.63
C ASP A 11 -37.82 33.42 -35.24
N ASN A 12 -36.62 34.02 -35.40
CA ASN A 12 -36.17 35.42 -35.24
C ASN A 12 -35.67 35.80 -33.81
N VAL A 13 -34.56 36.54 -33.57
CA VAL A 13 -33.71 37.44 -34.40
C VAL A 13 -32.20 37.31 -34.04
N SER A 14 -31.34 37.79 -34.93
CA SER A 14 -29.85 37.80 -34.98
C SER A 14 -29.07 38.83 -34.11
N ASN A 15 -27.78 38.53 -33.89
CA ASN A 15 -26.56 39.40 -33.88
C ASN A 15 -26.50 40.76 -33.13
N GLY A 16 -25.42 40.97 -32.35
CA GLY A 16 -24.80 42.31 -32.16
C GLY A 16 -24.14 42.61 -30.80
N ASP A 17 -22.82 42.83 -30.80
CA ASP A 17 -21.92 43.14 -29.65
C ASP A 17 -22.30 44.31 -28.72
N VAL A 18 -21.98 44.20 -27.40
CA VAL A 18 -21.42 45.27 -26.53
C VAL A 18 -20.52 44.67 -25.42
N ARG A 19 -19.52 45.43 -24.95
CA ARG A 19 -18.44 45.07 -24.01
C ARG A 19 -18.80 44.97 -22.51
N LEU A 20 -18.05 44.10 -21.82
CA LEU A 20 -17.48 44.17 -20.44
C LEU A 20 -17.88 45.34 -19.51
N GLU A 21 -18.30 45.01 -18.28
CA GLU A 21 -17.55 45.38 -17.05
C GLU A 21 -17.97 44.56 -15.79
N SER A 22 -17.13 44.61 -14.75
CA SER A 22 -17.15 43.81 -13.50
C SER A 22 -18.15 44.32 -12.42
N ALA A 23 -18.37 43.75 -11.21
CA ALA A 23 -17.55 42.89 -10.35
C ALA A 23 -18.34 42.21 -9.18
N PHE A 24 -17.63 41.29 -8.50
CA PHE A 24 -17.78 40.74 -7.12
C PHE A 24 -18.63 39.46 -6.93
N SER A 25 -18.19 38.43 -6.18
CA SER A 25 -16.89 38.19 -5.52
C SER A 25 -16.61 36.69 -5.32
N VAL A 26 -15.47 36.19 -5.78
CA VAL A 26 -14.99 34.83 -5.42
C VAL A 26 -14.37 34.87 -4.02
N GLN A 27 -15.03 34.28 -3.02
CA GLN A 27 -14.38 33.94 -1.75
C GLN A 27 -13.55 32.66 -1.93
N LYS A 28 -12.23 32.79 -1.73
CA LYS A 28 -11.32 31.63 -1.61
C LYS A 28 -11.53 30.93 -0.26
N SER A 29 -11.86 29.64 -0.29
CA SER A 29 -11.55 28.68 0.78
C SER A 29 -11.42 27.27 0.19
N THR A 30 -10.25 26.83 -0.26
CA THR A 30 -9.18 26.16 0.53
C THR A 30 -9.53 24.73 1.00
N HIS A 31 -8.85 23.76 0.37
CA HIS A 31 -8.70 22.34 0.78
C HIS A 31 -9.88 21.38 0.53
N SER A 32 -10.21 21.19 -0.74
CA SER A 32 -10.54 19.88 -1.31
C SER A 32 -9.68 19.70 -2.56
N ASN A 33 -8.92 18.61 -2.69
CA ASN A 33 -7.87 18.51 -3.72
C ASN A 33 -8.35 18.16 -5.13
N TYR A 34 -9.65 17.92 -5.33
CA TYR A 34 -10.20 17.64 -6.65
C TYR A 34 -11.51 18.41 -6.87
N TYR A 35 -11.75 18.85 -8.09
CA TYR A 35 -13.05 19.36 -8.54
C TYR A 35 -13.60 18.50 -9.70
N LEU A 36 -14.93 18.42 -9.77
CA LEU A 36 -15.65 17.87 -10.91
C LEU A 36 -15.75 18.95 -11.98
N ASP A 37 -15.45 18.59 -13.22
CA ASP A 37 -15.70 19.45 -14.37
C ASP A 37 -17.21 19.61 -14.61
N GLU A 38 -17.67 20.83 -14.90
CA GLU A 38 -19.09 21.17 -15.02
C GLU A 38 -19.76 20.51 -16.25
N GLU A 39 -18.98 20.11 -17.25
CA GLU A 39 -19.46 19.37 -18.44
C GLU A 39 -19.37 17.83 -18.30
N GLY A 40 -18.84 17.32 -17.18
CA GLY A 40 -19.17 15.98 -16.69
C GLY A 40 -18.12 14.87 -16.86
N GLY A 41 -18.05 14.01 -15.83
CA GLY A 41 -17.41 12.69 -15.88
C GLY A 41 -15.92 12.63 -15.49
N TRP A 42 -15.21 13.76 -15.44
CA TRP A 42 -13.80 13.84 -15.06
C TRP A 42 -13.62 14.50 -13.68
N SER A 43 -12.70 13.95 -12.87
CA SER A 43 -12.23 14.53 -11.60
C SER A 43 -10.79 15.03 -11.77
N VAL A 44 -10.56 16.33 -11.58
CA VAL A 44 -9.28 17.02 -11.84
C VAL A 44 -8.60 17.38 -10.52
N ASN A 45 -7.32 17.05 -10.35
CA ASN A 45 -6.53 17.46 -9.17
C ASN A 45 -6.27 18.98 -9.17
N ASN A 46 -6.11 19.62 -8.01
CA ASN A 46 -5.94 21.07 -7.87
C ASN A 46 -4.66 21.64 -8.52
N ASP A 47 -3.65 20.81 -8.74
CA ASP A 47 -2.42 21.10 -9.49
C ASP A 47 -2.53 20.70 -10.97
N SER A 48 -3.70 20.24 -11.40
CA SER A 48 -3.99 19.59 -12.69
C SER A 48 -3.07 18.40 -13.01
N SER A 49 -2.44 17.79 -11.99
CA SER A 49 -1.38 16.81 -12.21
C SER A 49 -1.87 15.40 -12.56
N SER A 50 -3.13 15.11 -12.25
CA SER A 50 -3.82 13.89 -12.64
C SER A 50 -5.31 14.15 -12.85
N ILE A 51 -5.91 13.39 -13.77
CA ILE A 51 -7.34 13.48 -14.06
C ILE A 51 -7.90 12.07 -14.23
N TYR A 52 -9.00 11.75 -13.56
CA TYR A 52 -9.63 10.43 -13.63
C TYR A 52 -11.07 10.54 -14.16
N ASN A 53 -11.37 9.82 -15.24
CA ASN A 53 -12.73 9.62 -15.74
C ASN A 53 -13.32 8.36 -15.12
N ILE A 54 -14.28 8.56 -14.24
CA ILE A 54 -14.90 7.52 -13.41
C ILE A 54 -15.96 6.69 -14.14
N ASN A 55 -16.39 7.11 -15.33
CA ASN A 55 -17.37 6.40 -16.16
C ASN A 55 -16.72 5.44 -17.15
N ASN A 56 -15.50 5.75 -17.59
CA ASN A 56 -14.75 4.98 -18.60
C ASN A 56 -13.54 4.21 -18.02
N ASP A 57 -13.28 4.39 -16.72
CA ASP A 57 -12.10 3.90 -15.99
C ASP A 57 -10.77 4.32 -16.63
N ILE A 58 -10.67 5.62 -16.96
CA ILE A 58 -9.51 6.22 -17.62
C ILE A 58 -8.78 7.16 -16.65
N TYR A 59 -7.48 6.93 -16.46
CA TYR A 59 -6.58 7.72 -15.64
C TYR A 59 -5.56 8.45 -16.51
N TYR A 60 -5.48 9.77 -16.42
CA TYR A 60 -4.43 10.60 -17.00
C TYR A 60 -3.43 11.02 -15.92
N SER A 61 -2.14 10.86 -16.21
CA SER A 61 -1.03 11.31 -15.37
C SER A 61 -0.23 12.37 -16.10
N SER A 62 -0.25 13.63 -15.63
CA SER A 62 0.51 14.72 -16.23
C SER A 62 2.03 14.52 -16.08
N SER A 63 2.48 13.95 -14.96
CA SER A 63 3.89 13.61 -14.70
C SER A 63 4.47 12.60 -15.70
N LEU A 64 3.57 11.89 -16.41
CA LEU A 64 3.90 10.93 -17.47
C LEU A 64 3.44 11.42 -18.86
N SER A 65 2.66 12.50 -18.93
CA SER A 65 1.90 12.96 -20.10
C SER A 65 1.13 11.84 -20.82
N ARG A 66 0.56 10.88 -20.07
CA ARG A 66 -0.03 9.64 -20.62
C ARG A 66 -1.42 9.35 -20.05
N LEU A 67 -2.29 8.85 -20.91
CA LEU A 67 -3.58 8.26 -20.53
C LEU A 67 -3.43 6.74 -20.36
N PHE A 68 -4.16 6.19 -19.41
CA PHE A 68 -4.23 4.76 -19.12
C PHE A 68 -5.69 4.37 -18.88
N ARG A 69 -6.10 3.19 -19.36
CA ARG A 69 -7.41 2.60 -19.07
C ARG A 69 -7.26 1.41 -18.15
N ILE A 70 -8.09 1.32 -17.12
CA ILE A 70 -8.15 0.18 -16.21
C ILE A 70 -9.12 -0.86 -16.80
N ASP A 71 -8.73 -2.13 -16.77
CA ASP A 71 -9.58 -3.25 -17.19
C ASP A 71 -10.87 -3.34 -16.35
N THR A 72 -11.94 -3.95 -16.86
CA THR A 72 -13.22 -4.08 -16.14
C THR A 72 -13.13 -4.89 -14.85
N ASP A 73 -12.09 -5.74 -14.75
CA ASP A 73 -11.78 -6.52 -13.54
C ASP A 73 -10.82 -5.80 -12.57
N GLY A 74 -10.32 -4.61 -12.92
CA GLY A 74 -9.42 -3.81 -12.08
C GLY A 74 -7.97 -4.30 -12.01
N LEU A 75 -7.57 -5.26 -12.87
CA LEU A 75 -6.31 -6.00 -12.75
C LEU A 75 -5.18 -5.56 -13.69
N LYS A 76 -5.47 -4.77 -14.74
CA LYS A 76 -4.51 -4.35 -15.77
C LYS A 76 -4.68 -2.86 -16.10
N LEU A 77 -3.57 -2.21 -16.43
CA LEU A 77 -3.48 -0.85 -16.94
C LEU A 77 -3.08 -0.90 -18.42
N TYR A 78 -3.89 -0.34 -19.30
CA TYR A 78 -3.61 -0.22 -20.73
C TYR A 78 -3.24 1.22 -21.07
N GLU A 79 -1.99 1.49 -21.48
CA GLU A 79 -1.61 2.81 -21.97
C GLU A 79 -2.38 3.13 -23.27
N MET A 80 -3.03 4.30 -23.30
CA MET A 80 -3.81 4.77 -24.44
C MET A 80 -2.94 5.67 -25.32
N ASN A 81 -2.71 5.27 -26.57
CA ASN A 81 -2.06 6.13 -27.56
C ASN A 81 -2.95 7.34 -27.88
N THR A 82 -2.42 8.55 -27.73
CA THR A 82 -3.18 9.80 -27.72
C THR A 82 -3.46 10.40 -29.11
N ASN A 83 -3.69 9.57 -30.13
CA ASN A 83 -4.07 10.02 -31.48
C ASN A 83 -5.43 9.42 -31.89
N SER A 84 -6.46 10.26 -31.79
CA SER A 84 -7.72 10.31 -32.57
C SER A 84 -8.37 9.03 -33.12
N GLU A 85 -9.62 8.83 -32.69
CA GLU A 85 -10.76 8.30 -33.48
C GLU A 85 -10.79 6.81 -33.91
N LEU A 86 -11.43 6.00 -33.05
CA LEU A 86 -12.59 5.15 -33.38
C LEU A 86 -12.69 4.51 -34.79
N SER A 87 -11.68 3.76 -35.22
CA SER A 87 -11.89 2.54 -36.02
C SER A 87 -10.69 1.62 -35.91
N GLU A 88 -10.93 0.31 -35.82
CA GLU A 88 -9.89 -0.73 -35.85
C GLU A 88 -8.73 -0.52 -34.86
N VAL A 89 -9.02 -0.67 -33.56
CA VAL A 89 -7.99 -1.19 -32.64
C VAL A 89 -7.71 -2.62 -33.09
N SER A 90 -6.75 -2.78 -34.01
CA SER A 90 -6.17 -4.08 -34.33
C SER A 90 -5.73 -4.72 -33.01
N ASP A 91 -6.05 -6.00 -32.80
CA ASP A 91 -5.69 -6.78 -31.61
C ASP A 91 -4.17 -6.97 -31.47
N LYS A 92 -3.46 -5.87 -31.21
CA LYS A 92 -2.14 -5.88 -30.61
C LYS A 92 -2.35 -6.06 -29.12
N GLU A 93 -2.78 -7.26 -28.78
CA GLU A 93 -2.55 -7.83 -27.47
C GLU A 93 -1.11 -7.50 -27.07
N ALA A 94 -0.94 -6.82 -25.94
CA ALA A 94 0.27 -7.02 -25.16
C ALA A 94 0.20 -8.46 -24.63
N ILE A 95 0.55 -9.43 -25.49
CA ILE A 95 0.70 -10.83 -25.11
C ILE A 95 1.90 -10.89 -24.15
N PHE A 96 1.65 -10.61 -22.88
CA PHE A 96 2.53 -11.02 -21.81
C PHE A 96 2.54 -12.55 -21.84
N GLY A 97 3.58 -13.07 -22.49
CA GLY A 97 3.63 -14.41 -23.09
C GLY A 97 3.14 -15.51 -22.18
N GLN A 98 2.47 -16.51 -22.78
CA GLN A 98 2.07 -17.75 -22.12
C GLN A 98 3.12 -18.17 -21.09
N ILE A 99 2.70 -18.22 -19.83
CA ILE A 99 3.56 -18.37 -18.66
C ILE A 99 4.25 -19.73 -18.73
N LYS A 100 5.43 -19.78 -19.35
CA LYS A 100 6.39 -20.85 -19.11
C LYS A 100 6.77 -20.75 -17.63
N LYS A 101 6.28 -21.70 -16.82
CA LYS A 101 6.70 -21.87 -15.42
C LYS A 101 8.23 -21.90 -15.38
N ASN A 102 8.86 -20.82 -14.91
CA ASN A 102 10.31 -20.75 -14.73
C ASN A 102 10.69 -21.54 -13.47
N ILE A 103 10.78 -22.86 -13.64
CA ILE A 103 10.99 -23.87 -12.59
C ILE A 103 12.21 -23.54 -11.69
N LYS A 104 13.25 -22.88 -12.21
CA LYS A 104 14.48 -22.56 -11.47
C LYS A 104 14.31 -21.49 -10.36
N ILE A 105 13.49 -20.45 -10.57
CA ILE A 105 13.35 -19.35 -9.59
C ILE A 105 12.56 -19.83 -8.36
N ASN A 106 11.46 -20.57 -8.60
CA ASN A 106 10.74 -21.26 -7.53
C ASN A 106 11.67 -22.14 -6.69
N ILE A 107 12.57 -22.92 -7.30
CA ILE A 107 13.49 -23.81 -6.58
C ILE A 107 14.44 -23.06 -5.62
N ILE A 108 14.85 -21.82 -5.91
CA ILE A 108 15.73 -21.06 -5.01
C ILE A 108 14.91 -20.50 -3.83
N LEU A 109 13.72 -19.96 -4.10
CA LEU A 109 12.81 -19.45 -3.08
C LEU A 109 12.27 -20.57 -2.17
N ASP A 110 11.73 -21.65 -2.73
CA ASP A 110 11.24 -22.85 -2.04
C ASP A 110 12.34 -23.62 -1.26
N ARG A 111 13.62 -23.27 -1.42
CA ARG A 111 14.70 -23.82 -0.59
C ARG A 111 15.07 -22.92 0.57
N ASN A 112 15.07 -21.60 0.35
CA ASN A 112 15.79 -20.66 1.20
C ASN A 112 14.93 -19.60 1.89
N ILE A 113 13.78 -19.20 1.34
CA ILE A 113 12.90 -18.16 1.93
C ILE A 113 11.48 -18.71 2.04
N HIS A 114 11.10 -19.09 3.25
CA HIS A 114 9.78 -19.68 3.52
C HIS A 114 8.95 -18.70 4.36
N ALA A 115 7.82 -18.25 3.82
CA ALA A 115 6.83 -17.51 4.60
C ALA A 115 5.65 -18.40 5.02
N GLY A 116 5.05 -18.08 6.16
CA GLY A 116 3.86 -18.75 6.69
C GLY A 116 3.05 -17.80 7.54
N THR A 117 1.73 -17.80 7.34
CA THR A 117 0.80 -16.85 7.97
C THR A 117 -0.19 -17.60 8.84
N ALA A 118 -0.52 -17.01 9.99
CA ALA A 118 -1.67 -17.42 10.79
C ALA A 118 -2.59 -16.22 11.01
N VAL A 119 -3.90 -16.51 11.05
CA VAL A 119 -4.95 -15.53 11.37
C VAL A 119 -5.85 -16.12 12.45
N ILE A 120 -6.08 -15.36 13.52
CA ILE A 120 -7.14 -15.63 14.50
C ILE A 120 -8.06 -14.41 14.51
N PRO A 121 -9.35 -14.53 14.16
CA PRO A 121 -10.25 -13.40 14.15
C PRO A 121 -10.52 -12.89 15.57
N ASN A 122 -11.07 -11.69 15.67
CA ASN A 122 -11.64 -11.13 16.88
C ASN A 122 -12.56 -12.16 17.57
N PRO A 123 -12.36 -12.51 18.87
CA PRO A 123 -13.13 -13.57 19.54
C PRO A 123 -14.65 -13.36 19.56
N THR A 124 -15.12 -12.14 19.31
CA THR A 124 -16.55 -11.78 19.27
C THR A 124 -17.14 -11.79 17.85
N ARG A 125 -16.32 -12.04 16.83
CA ARG A 125 -16.70 -12.05 15.41
C ARG A 125 -16.48 -13.44 14.80
N ASN A 126 -17.33 -13.84 13.85
CA ASN A 126 -17.07 -15.01 13.02
C ASN A 126 -15.89 -14.75 12.07
N MET A 127 -15.22 -15.81 11.61
CA MET A 127 -14.11 -15.73 10.64
C MET A 127 -14.50 -14.95 9.35
N ASP A 128 -15.75 -15.05 8.90
CA ASP A 128 -16.27 -14.32 7.73
C ASP A 128 -16.30 -12.78 7.90
N LEU A 129 -16.25 -12.31 9.15
CA LEU A 129 -16.23 -10.91 9.57
C LEU A 129 -14.82 -10.43 9.93
N CYS A 130 -13.79 -11.26 9.73
CA CYS A 130 -12.39 -10.83 9.81
C CYS A 130 -12.13 -9.74 8.77
N GLU A 131 -11.59 -8.62 9.21
CA GLU A 131 -11.25 -7.42 8.44
C GLU A 131 -9.79 -7.49 7.95
N ASP A 132 -8.90 -8.15 8.69
CA ASP A 132 -7.50 -8.44 8.31
C ASP A 132 -7.35 -9.19 6.98
N ARG A 133 -6.38 -8.81 6.15
CA ARG A 133 -5.94 -9.59 4.97
C ARG A 133 -4.42 -9.67 4.90
N HIS A 134 -3.91 -10.60 4.10
CA HIS A 134 -2.48 -10.83 3.96
C HIS A 134 -2.11 -11.37 2.58
N ILE A 135 -0.85 -11.25 2.22
CA ILE A 135 -0.19 -12.00 1.14
C ILE A 135 0.97 -12.74 1.81
N THR A 136 0.85 -14.05 2.02
CA THR A 136 1.88 -14.86 2.69
C THR A 136 3.19 -14.81 1.93
N GLN A 137 3.14 -15.17 0.65
CA GLN A 137 4.26 -15.09 -0.28
C GLN A 137 3.70 -15.03 -1.70
N THR A 138 4.19 -14.09 -2.50
CA THR A 138 3.96 -14.05 -3.93
C THR A 138 5.26 -13.65 -4.64
N GLN A 139 5.41 -14.04 -5.89
CA GLN A 139 6.56 -13.67 -6.71
C GLN A 139 6.12 -12.67 -7.77
N PHE A 140 6.97 -11.68 -8.03
CA PHE A 140 6.77 -10.83 -9.20
C PHE A 140 7.21 -11.59 -10.47
N PRO A 141 6.52 -11.42 -11.61
CA PRO A 141 6.92 -12.04 -12.86
C PRO A 141 8.19 -11.38 -13.42
N THR A 142 9.35 -11.95 -13.10
CA THR A 142 10.69 -11.45 -13.48
C THR A 142 11.02 -11.58 -14.98
N ASN A 143 10.09 -12.09 -15.80
CA ASN A 143 10.28 -12.36 -17.24
C ASN A 143 10.63 -11.13 -18.12
N PHE A 144 10.65 -9.91 -17.57
CA PHE A 144 11.03 -8.66 -18.26
C PHE A 144 12.43 -8.18 -17.90
N LEU A 145 13.04 -8.75 -16.86
CA LEU A 145 14.42 -8.48 -16.49
C LEU A 145 15.28 -9.36 -17.39
N ASN A 146 15.94 -8.74 -18.37
CA ASN A 146 16.85 -9.40 -19.32
C ASN A 146 18.17 -9.85 -18.67
N SER A 147 18.11 -10.39 -17.45
CA SER A 147 19.23 -10.90 -16.68
C SER A 147 19.35 -12.42 -16.82
N GLU A 148 20.52 -12.91 -17.18
CA GLU A 148 20.86 -14.35 -17.04
C GLU A 148 20.90 -14.80 -15.57
N VAL A 149 20.95 -13.83 -14.64
CA VAL A 149 20.91 -14.01 -13.19
C VAL A 149 19.49 -14.31 -12.72
N ASN A 150 19.33 -15.38 -11.92
CA ASN A 150 18.07 -15.69 -11.24
C ASN A 150 17.87 -14.73 -10.06
N MET A 151 17.25 -13.57 -10.28
CA MET A 151 16.87 -12.68 -9.19
C MET A 151 15.71 -13.26 -8.36
N ILE A 152 15.90 -13.27 -7.04
CA ILE A 152 14.87 -13.39 -6.04
C ILE A 152 14.02 -12.12 -6.05
N PHE A 153 12.71 -12.29 -6.11
CA PHE A 153 11.76 -11.19 -5.95
C PHE A 153 10.49 -11.73 -5.28
N SER A 154 10.46 -11.68 -3.94
CA SER A 154 9.40 -12.22 -3.09
C SER A 154 8.69 -11.09 -2.35
N LEU A 155 7.36 -11.04 -2.43
CA LEU A 155 6.53 -10.11 -1.67
C LEU A 155 5.68 -10.83 -0.63
N THR A 156 5.67 -10.27 0.56
CA THR A 156 4.85 -10.64 1.70
C THR A 156 4.19 -9.37 2.24
N ALA A 157 2.93 -9.44 2.66
CA ALA A 157 2.21 -8.27 3.16
C ALA A 157 1.13 -8.63 4.20
N VAL A 158 0.82 -7.68 5.07
CA VAL A 158 -0.35 -7.69 5.96
C VAL A 158 -1.13 -6.38 5.82
N PHE A 159 -2.45 -6.47 5.94
CA PHE A 159 -3.40 -5.37 5.79
C PHE A 159 -4.39 -5.47 6.95
N ASP A 160 -4.23 -4.61 7.94
CA ASP A 160 -5.15 -4.49 9.07
C ASP A 160 -6.40 -3.78 8.58
N GLY A 161 -7.58 -4.38 8.68
CA GLY A 161 -8.81 -3.86 8.07
C GLY A 161 -9.73 -3.23 9.11
N HIS A 162 -10.39 -2.12 8.78
CA HIS A 162 -11.29 -1.48 9.75
C HIS A 162 -12.51 -0.82 9.10
N ALA A 163 -13.61 -0.78 9.87
CA ALA A 163 -14.93 -0.29 9.45
C ALA A 163 -15.51 -1.03 8.23
N GLY A 164 -15.15 -2.30 8.10
CA GLY A 164 -15.47 -3.22 7.02
C GLY A 164 -14.20 -3.82 6.39
N CYS A 165 -14.40 -4.86 5.58
CA CYS A 165 -13.32 -5.62 4.93
C CYS A 165 -13.19 -5.32 3.43
N ASN A 166 -13.92 -4.35 2.87
CA ASN A 166 -13.89 -4.08 1.43
C ASN A 166 -12.55 -3.47 1.00
N CYS A 167 -11.94 -2.62 1.85
CA CYS A 167 -10.66 -2.00 1.56
C CYS A 167 -9.52 -3.04 1.57
N SER A 168 -9.35 -3.78 2.67
CA SER A 168 -8.34 -4.83 2.79
C SER A 168 -8.48 -5.92 1.71
N LYS A 169 -9.71 -6.35 1.37
CA LYS A 169 -9.98 -7.27 0.24
C LYS A 169 -9.62 -6.69 -1.13
N TYR A 170 -9.72 -5.38 -1.33
CA TYR A 170 -9.32 -4.74 -2.58
C TYR A 170 -7.80 -4.62 -2.66
N VAL A 171 -7.16 -4.07 -1.61
CA VAL A 171 -5.70 -3.90 -1.52
C VAL A 171 -4.99 -5.23 -1.72
N GLN A 172 -5.40 -6.29 -1.01
CA GLN A 172 -4.85 -7.65 -1.15
C GLN A 172 -4.81 -8.16 -2.61
N LYS A 173 -5.78 -7.76 -3.45
CA LYS A 173 -5.89 -8.21 -4.84
C LYS A 173 -5.05 -7.39 -5.83
N VAL A 174 -4.93 -6.07 -5.62
CA VAL A 174 -4.39 -5.16 -6.65
C VAL A 174 -3.04 -4.55 -6.33
N ILE A 175 -2.64 -4.48 -5.05
CA ILE A 175 -1.46 -3.71 -4.63
C ILE A 175 -0.18 -4.18 -5.32
N LEU A 176 -0.03 -5.50 -5.49
CA LEU A 176 1.08 -6.14 -6.20
C LEU A 176 1.21 -5.61 -7.65
N ASN A 177 0.09 -5.60 -8.40
CA ASN A 177 0.08 -5.20 -9.80
C ASN A 177 0.39 -3.71 -9.93
N ASN A 178 -0.24 -2.87 -9.08
CA ASN A 178 0.00 -1.42 -9.09
C ASN A 178 1.47 -1.10 -8.76
N MET A 179 2.04 -1.73 -7.73
CA MET A 179 3.46 -1.61 -7.41
C MET A 179 4.37 -2.06 -8.55
N PHE A 180 4.04 -3.19 -9.20
CA PHE A 180 4.83 -3.72 -10.32
C PHE A 180 4.83 -2.79 -11.53
N THR A 181 3.68 -2.23 -11.88
CA THR A 181 3.55 -1.30 -13.01
C THR A 181 4.47 -0.10 -12.83
N PHE A 182 4.48 0.52 -11.65
CA PHE A 182 5.37 1.65 -11.36
C PHE A 182 6.84 1.24 -11.21
N TYR A 183 7.14 0.05 -10.68
CA TYR A 183 8.51 -0.49 -10.66
C TYR A 183 9.07 -0.62 -12.09
N CYS A 184 8.38 -1.36 -12.97
CA CYS A 184 8.81 -1.57 -14.35
C CYS A 184 8.92 -0.25 -15.13
N HIS A 185 8.00 0.68 -14.91
CA HIS A 185 8.05 2.00 -15.53
C HIS A 185 9.26 2.83 -15.06
N SER A 186 9.46 2.91 -13.74
CA SER A 186 10.57 3.66 -13.14
C SER A 186 11.93 3.07 -13.57
N LEU A 187 12.06 1.74 -13.58
CA LEU A 187 13.30 1.06 -13.97
C LEU A 187 13.69 1.36 -15.42
N ASN A 188 12.73 1.27 -16.34
CA ASN A 188 12.95 1.59 -17.74
C ASN A 188 13.34 3.07 -17.96
N ARG A 189 12.88 3.99 -17.12
CA ARG A 189 13.20 5.43 -17.23
C ARG A 189 14.53 5.77 -16.55
N LEU A 190 14.82 5.22 -15.37
CA LEU A 190 16.12 5.38 -14.71
C LEU A 190 17.26 4.77 -15.53
N ASN A 191 17.06 3.60 -16.15
CA ASN A 191 18.04 2.99 -17.08
C ASN A 191 18.26 3.81 -18.37
N ARG A 192 17.38 4.76 -18.68
CA ARG A 192 17.54 5.75 -19.77
C ARG A 192 18.03 7.12 -19.28
N ASN A 193 18.37 7.25 -18.00
CA ASN A 193 18.72 8.51 -17.34
C ASN A 193 17.66 9.62 -17.50
N ASP A 194 16.39 9.26 -17.45
CA ASP A 194 15.26 10.19 -17.55
C ASP A 194 15.28 11.23 -16.41
N PRO A 195 15.44 12.55 -16.71
CA PRO A 195 15.60 13.56 -15.66
C PRO A 195 14.41 13.66 -14.73
N SER A 196 13.18 13.60 -15.25
CA SER A 196 11.96 13.74 -14.43
C SER A 196 11.78 12.59 -13.43
N THR A 197 12.21 11.38 -13.79
CA THR A 197 12.16 10.21 -12.90
C THR A 197 13.23 10.30 -11.82
N ILE A 198 14.41 10.82 -12.17
CA ILE A 198 15.49 11.10 -11.22
C ILE A 198 15.07 12.21 -10.24
N ASP A 199 14.43 13.27 -10.70
CA ASP A 199 13.96 14.37 -9.85
C ASP A 199 12.77 13.96 -8.97
N LEU A 200 11.87 13.11 -9.47
CA LEU A 200 10.81 12.49 -8.66
C LEU A 200 11.39 11.59 -7.56
N TYR A 201 12.41 10.78 -7.88
CA TYR A 201 13.14 9.98 -6.89
C TYR A 201 13.77 10.88 -5.79
N ARG A 202 14.45 11.96 -6.18
CA ARG A 202 15.02 12.95 -5.25
C ARG A 202 13.95 13.62 -4.39
N HIS A 203 12.78 13.94 -4.96
CA HIS A 203 11.68 14.56 -4.22
C HIS A 203 11.13 13.67 -3.09
N TYR A 204 11.13 12.35 -3.26
CA TYR A 204 10.74 11.44 -2.18
C TYR A 204 11.70 11.47 -0.99
N ASN A 205 12.95 11.93 -1.19
CA ASN A 205 13.97 12.09 -0.16
C ASN A 205 14.08 10.84 0.73
N PHE A 206 14.36 9.71 0.09
CA PHE A 206 14.58 8.44 0.79
C PHE A 206 15.73 8.58 1.79
N ASP A 207 15.54 7.99 2.97
CA ASP A 207 16.55 8.00 4.02
C ASP A 207 17.55 6.87 3.76
N ASP A 208 18.70 7.21 3.18
CA ASP A 208 19.79 6.27 2.86
C ASP A 208 20.43 5.64 4.12
N SER A 209 20.00 6.01 5.34
CA SER A 209 20.59 5.56 6.61
C SER A 209 20.47 4.06 6.92
N TYR A 210 19.62 3.30 6.22
CA TYR A 210 19.38 1.88 6.49
C TYR A 210 19.84 0.91 5.37
N GLY A 211 20.16 1.40 4.18
CA GLY A 211 20.56 0.55 3.07
C GLY A 211 21.09 1.35 1.88
N ASN A 212 22.04 0.76 1.15
CA ASN A 212 22.73 1.42 0.05
C ASN A 212 21.82 1.48 -1.21
N ILE A 213 21.11 2.59 -1.42
CA ILE A 213 20.14 2.76 -2.53
C ILE A 213 20.85 3.20 -3.83
N ASN A 214 21.79 2.39 -4.32
CA ASN A 214 22.56 2.71 -5.52
C ASN A 214 21.93 2.19 -6.82
N SER A 215 21.40 0.96 -6.81
CA SER A 215 20.83 0.32 -8.00
C SER A 215 19.56 1.02 -8.49
N ASN A 216 19.34 1.03 -9.81
CA ASN A 216 18.10 1.56 -10.38
C ASN A 216 16.91 0.69 -10.01
N GLU A 217 17.15 -0.59 -9.75
CA GLU A 217 16.20 -1.59 -9.28
C GLU A 217 15.63 -1.20 -7.91
N ILE A 218 16.47 -0.96 -6.89
CA ILE A 218 15.97 -0.57 -5.56
C ILE A 218 15.29 0.80 -5.61
N LYS A 219 15.86 1.78 -6.34
CA LYS A 219 15.20 3.08 -6.57
C LYS A 219 13.79 2.92 -7.14
N SER A 220 13.65 2.04 -8.14
CA SER A 220 12.38 1.73 -8.78
C SER A 220 11.42 0.98 -7.87
N LEU A 221 11.91 0.11 -6.98
CA LEU A 221 11.07 -0.58 -5.99
C LEU A 221 10.50 0.40 -4.97
N CYS A 222 11.34 1.32 -4.47
CA CYS A 222 10.93 2.36 -3.54
C CYS A 222 9.87 3.28 -4.18
N MET A 223 10.09 3.72 -5.43
CA MET A 223 9.11 4.49 -6.21
C MET A 223 7.85 3.69 -6.55
N GLY A 224 7.98 2.38 -6.79
CA GLY A 224 6.89 1.46 -7.09
C GLY A 224 5.97 1.26 -5.89
N ILE A 225 6.52 1.15 -4.68
CA ILE A 225 5.77 1.11 -3.42
C ILE A 225 4.95 2.40 -3.25
N ILE A 226 5.58 3.58 -3.30
CA ILE A 226 4.86 4.85 -3.02
C ILE A 226 3.73 5.08 -4.03
N GLN A 227 4.03 5.02 -5.33
CA GLN A 227 3.02 5.27 -6.37
C GLN A 227 1.97 4.14 -6.45
N GLY A 228 2.37 2.89 -6.15
CA GLY A 228 1.46 1.76 -6.07
C GLY A 228 0.43 1.91 -4.95
N PHE A 229 0.83 2.39 -3.77
CA PHE A 229 -0.06 2.69 -2.66
C PHE A 229 -1.01 3.85 -3.00
N GLU A 230 -0.50 4.92 -3.61
CA GLU A 230 -1.30 6.08 -4.05
C GLU A 230 -2.36 5.69 -5.09
N LEU A 231 -1.98 4.98 -6.16
CA LEU A 231 -2.93 4.52 -7.17
C LEU A 231 -3.98 3.57 -6.57
N THR A 232 -3.56 2.66 -5.69
CA THR A 232 -4.48 1.73 -5.01
C THR A 232 -5.49 2.49 -4.14
N ASN A 233 -5.05 3.52 -3.41
CA ASN A 233 -5.92 4.39 -2.65
C ASN A 233 -6.91 5.14 -3.54
N ASN A 234 -6.44 5.81 -4.60
CA ASN A 234 -7.30 6.66 -5.43
C ASN A 234 -8.36 5.84 -6.19
N ASN A 235 -8.00 4.63 -6.63
CA ASN A 235 -8.95 3.67 -7.20
C ASN A 235 -9.97 3.20 -6.15
N PHE A 236 -9.53 2.85 -4.93
CA PHE A 236 -10.45 2.42 -3.88
C PHE A 236 -11.38 3.55 -3.42
N LEU A 237 -10.90 4.79 -3.26
CA LEU A 237 -11.74 5.95 -2.93
C LEU A 237 -12.84 6.16 -3.96
N SER A 238 -12.53 5.98 -5.25
CA SER A 238 -13.51 6.07 -6.34
C SER A 238 -14.59 4.97 -6.25
N ILE A 239 -14.20 3.74 -5.91
CA ILE A 239 -15.12 2.63 -5.64
C ILE A 239 -15.96 2.91 -4.38
N ALA A 240 -15.33 3.43 -3.32
CA ALA A 240 -15.95 3.71 -2.05
C ALA A 240 -17.03 4.79 -2.17
N LYS A 241 -16.73 5.87 -2.89
CA LYS A 241 -17.67 6.97 -3.20
C LYS A 241 -18.87 6.47 -4.02
N LYS A 242 -18.65 5.56 -4.98
CA LYS A 242 -19.73 4.88 -5.75
C LYS A 242 -20.61 3.97 -4.88
N LYS A 243 -20.01 3.24 -3.93
CA LYS A 243 -20.68 2.16 -3.17
C LYS A 243 -21.11 2.54 -1.74
N GLY A 244 -20.79 3.75 -1.28
CA GLY A 244 -21.01 4.17 0.10
C GLY A 244 -20.12 3.47 1.12
N PHE A 245 -18.96 2.97 0.70
CA PHE A 245 -18.00 2.31 1.60
C PHE A 245 -17.21 3.34 2.41
N ASN A 246 -16.97 3.00 3.67
CA ASN A 246 -16.20 3.82 4.61
C ASN A 246 -15.02 3.04 5.22
N ASP A 247 -14.83 1.81 4.75
CA ASP A 247 -13.74 0.91 5.08
C ASP A 247 -12.39 1.58 4.83
N GLY A 248 -11.44 1.30 5.70
CA GLY A 248 -10.04 1.57 5.49
C GLY A 248 -9.20 0.34 5.76
N THR A 249 -7.90 0.45 5.51
CA THR A 249 -6.94 -0.60 5.88
C THR A 249 -5.55 -0.01 6.04
N THR A 250 -4.77 -0.55 6.98
CA THR A 250 -3.31 -0.37 6.96
C THR A 250 -2.72 -1.14 5.79
N ALA A 251 -1.48 -0.83 5.43
CA ALA A 251 -0.74 -1.67 4.50
C ALA A 251 0.74 -1.73 4.90
N LEU A 252 1.19 -2.91 5.30
CA LEU A 252 2.58 -3.23 5.48
C LEU A 252 2.99 -4.23 4.38
N VAL A 253 3.86 -3.79 3.49
CA VAL A 253 4.41 -4.60 2.39
C VAL A 253 5.91 -4.75 2.57
N CYS A 254 6.40 -5.98 2.42
CA CYS A 254 7.79 -6.40 2.49
C CYS A 254 8.18 -7.05 1.15
N VAL A 255 9.20 -6.52 0.49
CA VAL A 255 9.80 -7.08 -0.73
C VAL A 255 11.23 -7.51 -0.44
N ILE A 256 11.51 -8.80 -0.61
CA ILE A 256 12.88 -9.31 -0.66
C ILE A 256 13.30 -9.37 -2.12
N PHE A 257 14.36 -8.63 -2.46
CA PHE A 257 14.91 -8.49 -3.80
C PHE A 257 16.40 -8.83 -3.79
N GLY A 258 16.90 -9.50 -4.84
CA GLY A 258 18.33 -9.57 -5.13
C GLY A 258 18.78 -10.88 -5.78
N PRO A 259 20.09 -11.11 -5.97
CA PRO A 259 21.20 -10.22 -5.61
C PRO A 259 21.08 -8.85 -6.31
N ASP A 260 21.41 -7.78 -5.58
CA ASP A 260 21.41 -6.42 -6.13
C ASP A 260 22.47 -6.27 -7.26
N PRO A 261 22.14 -5.68 -8.43
CA PRO A 261 23.11 -5.57 -9.53
C PRO A 261 24.36 -4.73 -9.26
N VAL A 262 24.41 -3.95 -8.17
CA VAL A 262 25.54 -3.06 -7.82
C VAL A 262 26.41 -3.63 -6.71
N ASP A 263 25.82 -4.23 -5.67
CA ASP A 263 26.57 -4.75 -4.50
C ASP A 263 26.30 -6.22 -4.15
N GLU A 264 25.58 -6.95 -5.01
CA GLU A 264 25.27 -8.39 -4.93
C GLU A 264 24.50 -8.85 -3.68
N ASN A 265 24.20 -7.95 -2.74
CA ASN A 265 23.48 -8.28 -1.51
C ASN A 265 21.99 -8.55 -1.76
N LEU A 266 21.38 -9.32 -0.86
CA LEU A 266 19.92 -9.36 -0.75
C LEU A 266 19.42 -8.10 -0.03
N LYS A 267 18.34 -7.53 -0.55
CA LYS A 267 17.74 -6.27 -0.09
C LYS A 267 16.33 -6.54 0.40
N LEU A 268 15.99 -5.93 1.52
CA LEU A 268 14.66 -5.91 2.11
C LEU A 268 14.09 -4.50 1.94
N VAL A 269 13.17 -4.33 0.99
CA VAL A 269 12.48 -3.06 0.75
C VAL A 269 11.09 -3.12 1.39
N VAL A 270 10.80 -2.19 2.28
CA VAL A 270 9.60 -2.20 3.12
C VAL A 270 8.80 -0.94 2.87
N GLY A 271 7.48 -1.05 2.74
CA GLY A 271 6.55 0.07 2.74
C GLY A 271 5.52 -0.10 3.84
N ASN A 272 5.49 0.81 4.83
CA ASN A 272 4.49 0.80 5.89
C ASN A 272 3.55 2.01 5.80
N CYS A 273 2.25 1.76 5.80
CA CYS A 273 1.19 2.75 5.85
C CYS A 273 0.18 2.33 6.93
N GLY A 274 0.51 2.62 8.20
CA GLY A 274 -0.31 2.27 9.36
C GLY A 274 0.51 1.91 10.60
N ASP A 275 -0.14 1.25 11.55
CA ASP A 275 0.39 0.82 12.85
C ASP A 275 0.88 -0.64 12.89
N SER A 276 0.60 -1.45 11.86
CA SER A 276 1.20 -2.77 11.67
C SER A 276 2.75 -2.71 11.64
N VAL A 277 3.41 -3.77 12.10
CA VAL A 277 4.88 -3.79 12.33
C VAL A 277 5.61 -4.85 11.52
N LEU A 278 6.83 -4.51 11.07
CA LEU A 278 7.83 -5.49 10.62
C LEU A 278 8.92 -5.61 11.69
N ILE A 279 9.16 -6.81 12.17
CA ILE A 279 10.22 -7.17 13.11
C ILE A 279 11.27 -8.01 12.39
N LEU A 280 12.53 -7.67 12.57
CA LEU A 280 13.68 -8.48 12.14
C LEU A 280 14.29 -9.18 13.34
N GLY A 281 14.31 -10.52 13.31
CA GLY A 281 15.05 -11.37 14.22
C GLY A 281 16.45 -11.66 13.70
N TYR A 282 17.45 -11.34 14.51
CA TYR A 282 18.87 -11.41 14.15
C TYR A 282 19.71 -11.97 15.30
N ARG A 283 20.91 -12.47 14.98
CA ARG A 283 21.94 -12.86 15.94
C ARG A 283 22.75 -11.62 16.31
N ASN A 284 22.82 -11.31 17.60
CA ASN A 284 23.65 -10.21 18.11
C ASN A 284 25.10 -10.65 18.36
N GLU A 285 25.98 -9.69 18.66
CA GLU A 285 27.42 -9.89 18.94
C GLU A 285 27.70 -10.95 20.03
N ASN A 286 26.76 -11.17 20.95
CA ASN A 286 26.87 -12.18 22.01
C ASN A 286 26.30 -13.56 21.58
N ASN A 287 26.13 -13.79 20.28
CA ASN A 287 25.51 -14.98 19.67
C ASN A 287 24.07 -15.28 20.15
N LYS A 288 23.38 -14.31 20.78
CA LYS A 288 21.98 -14.46 21.20
C LYS A 288 21.05 -13.97 20.09
N ILE A 289 19.90 -14.62 19.96
CA ILE A 289 18.80 -14.12 19.13
C ILE A 289 18.26 -12.85 19.80
N SER A 290 18.04 -11.82 19.00
CA SER A 290 17.43 -10.55 19.40
C SER A 290 16.53 -10.10 18.26
N ALA A 291 15.67 -9.12 18.51
CA ALA A 291 14.83 -8.57 17.46
C ALA A 291 14.77 -7.04 17.53
N LYS A 292 14.56 -6.42 16.35
CA LYS A 292 14.38 -4.99 16.20
C LYS A 292 13.24 -4.70 15.22
N ARG A 293 12.47 -3.65 15.48
CA ARG A 293 11.43 -3.16 14.58
C ARG A 293 12.08 -2.41 13.42
N LEU A 294 11.66 -2.72 12.18
CA LEU A 294 12.13 -2.06 10.96
C LEU A 294 11.16 -1.00 10.42
N THR A 295 9.97 -0.88 11.01
CA THR A 295 8.94 0.10 10.62
C THR A 295 8.63 1.09 11.72
N LYS A 296 8.36 2.34 11.33
CA LYS A 296 7.71 3.31 12.20
C LYS A 296 6.20 3.01 12.25
N VAL A 297 5.64 3.02 13.45
CA VAL A 297 4.19 2.91 13.69
C VAL A 297 3.54 4.28 13.54
N HIS A 298 2.50 4.38 12.71
CA HIS A 298 1.88 5.65 12.35
C HIS A 298 0.70 6.04 13.24
N ARG A 299 0.93 6.29 14.54
CA ARG A 299 -0.15 6.73 15.46
C ARG A 299 -0.44 8.25 15.35
N PRO A 300 -1.69 8.72 15.53
CA PRO A 300 -2.07 10.13 15.48
C PRO A 300 -1.33 11.06 16.45
N ASP A 301 -0.78 10.54 17.54
CA ASP A 301 -0.01 11.27 18.55
C ASP A 301 1.49 11.38 18.25
N ASP A 302 2.01 10.71 17.21
CA ASP A 302 3.35 10.99 16.71
C ASP A 302 3.46 12.47 16.32
N VAL A 303 4.53 13.15 16.74
CA VAL A 303 4.66 14.61 16.58
C VAL A 303 4.49 15.06 15.13
N LYS A 304 5.08 14.35 14.16
CA LYS A 304 5.00 14.73 12.73
C LYS A 304 3.61 14.46 12.16
N GLU A 305 2.97 13.36 12.55
CA GLU A 305 1.61 13.03 12.11
C GLU A 305 0.58 13.97 12.74
N ARG A 306 0.69 14.26 14.04
CA ARG A 306 -0.16 15.21 14.76
C ARG A 306 -0.10 16.59 14.11
N GLU A 307 1.10 17.11 13.86
CA GLU A 307 1.28 18.37 13.15
C GLU A 307 0.63 18.36 11.76
N ARG A 308 0.77 17.27 11.00
CA ARG A 308 0.14 17.12 9.68
C ARG A 308 -1.38 17.14 9.78
N ILE A 309 -1.96 16.41 10.74
CA ILE A 309 -3.41 16.31 10.98
C ILE A 309 -3.99 17.67 11.41
N GLU A 310 -3.36 18.35 12.37
CA GLU A 310 -3.82 19.63 12.90
C GLU A 310 -3.65 20.75 11.86
N ARG A 311 -2.56 20.74 11.07
CA ARG A 311 -2.34 21.65 9.92
C ARG A 311 -3.37 21.44 8.80
N ALA A 312 -3.85 20.20 8.61
CA ALA A 312 -4.95 19.88 7.70
C ALA A 312 -6.35 20.21 8.28
N GLY A 313 -6.44 20.80 9.48
CA GLY A 313 -7.69 21.24 10.11
C GLY A 313 -8.40 20.18 10.97
N GLY A 314 -7.79 19.01 11.15
CA GLY A 314 -8.27 17.97 12.06
C GLY A 314 -7.93 18.24 13.52
N ARG A 315 -8.28 17.28 14.40
CA ARG A 315 -7.84 17.25 15.80
C ARG A 315 -7.39 15.86 16.19
N VAL A 316 -6.40 15.78 17.08
CA VAL A 316 -5.97 14.53 17.71
C VAL A 316 -6.37 14.57 19.18
N GLU A 317 -7.30 13.68 19.56
CA GLU A 317 -7.91 13.62 20.89
C GLU A 317 -7.77 12.21 21.49
N LEU A 318 -7.64 12.14 22.83
CA LEU A 318 -7.53 10.87 23.54
C LEU A 318 -8.94 10.35 23.86
N CYS A 319 -9.37 9.31 23.15
CA CYS A 319 -10.71 8.74 23.26
C CYS A 319 -10.61 7.30 23.81
N ASN A 320 -11.17 7.05 24.99
CA ASN A 320 -11.16 5.74 25.67
C ASN A 320 -9.73 5.15 25.84
N GLY A 321 -8.73 6.02 26.07
CA GLY A 321 -7.32 5.61 26.23
C GLY A 321 -6.53 5.47 24.93
N THR A 322 -7.16 5.61 23.75
CA THR A 322 -6.47 5.59 22.44
C THR A 322 -6.49 6.98 21.81
N TRP A 323 -5.36 7.45 21.27
CA TRP A 323 -5.34 8.66 20.46
C TRP A 323 -6.05 8.43 19.13
N ARG A 324 -6.95 9.34 18.76
CA ARG A 324 -7.75 9.23 17.54
C ARG A 324 -7.81 10.57 16.79
N ILE A 325 -7.88 10.48 15.46
CA ILE A 325 -8.24 11.62 14.62
C ILE A 325 -9.75 11.85 14.76
N VAL A 326 -10.14 13.07 15.15
CA VAL A 326 -11.55 13.47 15.31
C VAL A 326 -11.92 14.59 14.35
N VAL A 327 -13.00 14.39 13.59
CA VAL A 327 -13.62 15.38 12.70
C VAL A 327 -14.68 16.22 13.45
N LYS A 328 -14.72 17.53 13.20
CA LYS A 328 -15.62 18.46 13.90
C LYS A 328 -17.10 18.19 13.59
N LYS A 329 -17.94 18.23 14.63
CA LYS A 329 -19.42 18.05 14.60
C LYS A 329 -20.16 18.93 13.57
N GLN A 330 -19.57 20.05 13.14
CA GLN A 330 -20.17 21.00 12.18
C GLN A 330 -20.13 20.55 10.70
N GLN A 331 -19.34 19.53 10.33
CA GLN A 331 -19.21 19.06 8.95
C GLN A 331 -19.97 17.76 8.66
N ARG A 332 -20.88 17.34 9.56
CA ARG A 332 -21.73 16.15 9.36
C ARG A 332 -23.19 16.50 9.58
N ILE A 333 -23.99 16.21 8.55
CA ILE A 333 -25.45 16.23 8.62
C ILE A 333 -25.86 15.13 9.61
N SER A 334 -26.53 15.51 10.70
CA SER A 334 -27.11 14.66 11.75
C SER A 334 -26.20 13.54 12.31
N PHE A 335 -25.61 13.79 13.48
CA PHE A 335 -25.29 12.74 14.45
C PHE A 335 -25.96 13.09 15.78
N GLU A 336 -26.73 12.14 16.32
CA GLU A 336 -27.41 12.26 17.60
C GLU A 336 -26.41 12.40 18.75
N GLU A 337 -26.82 13.05 19.84
CA GLU A 337 -25.90 13.50 20.91
C GLU A 337 -25.20 12.36 21.68
N ASN A 338 -25.67 11.11 21.52
CA ASN A 338 -25.07 9.91 22.11
C ASN A 338 -24.17 9.11 21.15
N THR A 339 -23.82 9.65 19.97
CA THR A 339 -22.95 8.93 19.02
C THR A 339 -21.52 8.80 19.56
N LYS A 340 -21.02 7.56 19.68
CA LYS A 340 -19.59 7.26 19.93
C LYS A 340 -18.68 8.09 19.01
N CYS A 341 -17.55 8.59 19.52
CA CYS A 341 -16.57 9.30 18.70
C CYS A 341 -16.10 8.42 17.53
N ILE A 342 -16.46 8.81 16.30
CA ILE A 342 -15.99 8.18 15.07
C ILE A 342 -14.62 8.77 14.77
N GLY A 343 -13.56 8.06 15.15
CA GLY A 343 -12.18 8.47 14.95
C GLY A 343 -11.24 7.28 14.75
N ILE A 344 -10.31 7.44 13.82
CA ILE A 344 -9.32 6.41 13.45
C ILE A 344 -8.09 6.50 14.38
N ASN A 345 -7.58 5.34 14.81
CA ASN A 345 -6.42 5.15 15.71
C ASN A 345 -5.08 5.06 14.99
N THR A 346 -5.08 4.86 13.66
CA THR A 346 -3.92 5.11 12.79
C THR A 346 -4.02 6.50 12.14
N SER A 347 -2.88 7.11 11.85
CA SER A 347 -2.76 8.36 11.10
C SER A 347 -2.58 8.16 9.59
N ARG A 348 -2.30 6.92 9.16
CA ARG A 348 -2.06 6.54 7.77
C ARG A 348 -2.81 5.26 7.40
N SER A 349 -3.46 5.26 6.23
CA SER A 349 -4.26 4.14 5.72
C SER A 349 -4.55 4.30 4.23
N ILE A 350 -4.87 3.18 3.59
CA ILE A 350 -5.58 3.16 2.31
C ILE A 350 -7.10 3.17 2.61
N GLY A 351 -7.91 3.88 1.82
CA GLY A 351 -9.36 4.00 2.05
C GLY A 351 -9.71 5.15 2.99
N ASP A 352 -10.64 4.96 3.93
CA ASP A 352 -11.10 6.02 4.86
C ASP A 352 -11.51 7.33 4.16
N LEU A 353 -12.47 7.25 3.24
CA LEU A 353 -12.91 8.39 2.42
C LEU A 353 -13.19 9.66 3.24
N TYR A 354 -13.91 9.55 4.37
CA TYR A 354 -14.21 10.69 5.25
C TYR A 354 -13.02 11.25 6.04
N MET A 355 -11.86 10.60 6.04
CA MET A 355 -10.61 11.12 6.61
C MET A 355 -9.69 11.68 5.52
N LYS A 356 -10.12 11.67 4.25
CA LYS A 356 -9.37 12.14 3.08
C LYS A 356 -10.10 13.23 2.30
N GLU A 357 -11.44 13.19 2.27
CA GLU A 357 -12.31 14.22 1.69
C GLU A 357 -13.22 14.85 2.77
N PRO A 358 -13.36 16.20 2.83
CA PRO A 358 -12.60 17.19 2.05
C PRO A 358 -11.16 17.38 2.54
N LEU A 359 -10.87 17.10 3.82
CA LEU A 359 -9.58 17.34 4.46
C LEU A 359 -8.72 16.06 4.47
N LEU A 360 -7.44 16.18 4.09
CA LEU A 360 -6.46 15.08 4.10
C LEU A 360 -5.91 14.82 5.52
N LEU A 361 -6.77 14.32 6.41
CA LEU A 361 -6.42 14.01 7.80
C LEU A 361 -5.65 12.69 7.90
N CYS A 362 -6.04 11.68 7.13
CA CYS A 362 -5.31 10.42 7.00
C CYS A 362 -4.64 10.34 5.62
N THR A 363 -3.37 9.93 5.53
CA THR A 363 -2.67 9.79 4.24
C THR A 363 -2.40 8.32 3.89
N SER A 364 -2.39 7.99 2.60
CA SER A 364 -1.99 6.66 2.10
C SER A 364 -0.51 6.57 1.73
N LYS A 365 0.29 7.63 1.97
CA LYS A 365 1.73 7.64 1.67
C LYS A 365 2.46 6.69 2.64
N PRO A 366 3.11 5.62 2.17
CA PRO A 366 3.92 4.78 3.04
C PRO A 366 5.22 5.48 3.45
N ASP A 367 5.70 5.21 4.66
CA ASP A 367 7.12 5.33 4.97
C ASP A 367 7.84 4.12 4.35
N VAL A 368 8.88 4.38 3.57
CA VAL A 368 9.65 3.35 2.84
C VAL A 368 11.06 3.26 3.39
N THR A 369 11.49 2.04 3.71
CA THR A 369 12.85 1.74 4.19
C THR A 369 13.48 0.63 3.35
N VAL A 370 14.81 0.64 3.28
CA VAL A 370 15.63 -0.41 2.66
C VAL A 370 16.59 -0.93 3.72
N HIS A 371 16.69 -2.25 3.86
CA HIS A 371 17.66 -2.92 4.75
C HIS A 371 18.49 -3.89 3.91
N ASN A 372 19.81 -3.89 4.08
CA ASN A 372 20.69 -4.92 3.53
C ASN A 372 20.57 -6.17 4.41
N ILE A 373 20.09 -7.30 3.86
CA ILE A 373 19.96 -8.54 4.62
C ILE A 373 21.35 -9.09 4.91
N ASP A 374 21.67 -9.23 6.20
CA ASP A 374 22.90 -9.88 6.66
C ASP A 374 22.70 -11.40 6.58
N ILE A 375 23.40 -12.06 5.66
CA ILE A 375 23.26 -13.50 5.41
C ILE A 375 23.71 -14.33 6.63
N GLU A 376 24.66 -13.83 7.43
CA GLU A 376 25.21 -14.53 8.60
C GLU A 376 24.33 -14.31 9.84
N ASN A 377 23.86 -13.08 10.05
CA ASN A 377 23.21 -12.68 11.29
C ASN A 377 21.68 -12.56 11.21
N ASP A 378 21.08 -12.26 10.06
CA ASP A 378 19.62 -12.18 9.96
C ASP A 378 19.01 -13.59 9.86
N LEU A 379 17.99 -13.86 10.69
CA LEU A 379 17.41 -15.20 10.87
C LEU A 379 15.97 -15.30 10.37
N PHE A 380 15.16 -14.27 10.64
CA PHE A 380 13.74 -14.26 10.30
C PHE A 380 13.13 -12.86 10.28
N LEU A 381 12.02 -12.73 9.55
CA LEU A 381 11.14 -11.56 9.60
C LEU A 381 9.78 -11.94 10.19
N ILE A 382 9.11 -10.99 10.83
CA ILE A 382 7.73 -11.11 11.30
C ILE A 382 6.96 -9.86 10.85
N LEU A 383 5.90 -10.03 10.07
CA LEU A 383 4.88 -9.00 9.85
C LEU A 383 3.72 -9.27 10.82
N ALA A 384 3.22 -8.25 11.50
CA ALA A 384 2.12 -8.39 12.47
C ALA A 384 1.16 -7.19 12.44
N THR A 385 -0.15 -7.46 12.56
CA THR A 385 -1.19 -6.44 12.81
C THR A 385 -1.18 -5.97 14.28
N ASP A 386 -1.93 -4.92 14.63
CA ASP A 386 -1.88 -4.35 15.99
C ASP A 386 -2.40 -5.35 17.04
N GLY A 387 -3.40 -6.16 16.69
CA GLY A 387 -3.94 -7.23 17.51
C GLY A 387 -2.92 -8.31 17.92
N VAL A 388 -1.76 -8.40 17.26
CA VAL A 388 -0.62 -9.20 17.74
C VAL A 388 0.47 -8.32 18.37
N SER A 389 0.83 -7.20 17.72
CA SER A 389 2.01 -6.41 18.08
C SER A 389 1.85 -5.49 19.28
N ASP A 390 0.62 -5.11 19.66
CA ASP A 390 0.35 -4.41 20.91
C ASP A 390 0.41 -5.34 22.14
N PHE A 391 0.52 -6.66 21.92
CA PHE A 391 0.56 -7.68 22.98
C PHE A 391 1.90 -8.41 23.09
N ILE A 392 2.80 -8.32 22.09
CA ILE A 392 4.08 -9.04 22.07
C ILE A 392 5.20 -8.03 21.83
N SER A 393 6.14 -7.95 22.78
CA SER A 393 7.33 -7.09 22.68
C SER A 393 8.39 -7.67 21.73
N GLU A 394 9.32 -6.85 21.25
CA GLU A 394 10.46 -7.30 20.42
C GLU A 394 11.26 -8.44 21.07
N GLU A 395 11.51 -8.37 22.38
CA GLU A 395 12.21 -9.43 23.11
C GLU A 395 11.40 -10.74 23.12
N GLU A 396 10.08 -10.65 23.30
CA GLU A 396 9.20 -11.83 23.23
C GLU A 396 9.11 -12.39 21.81
N PHE A 397 9.01 -11.55 20.77
CA PHE A 397 9.10 -11.98 19.38
C PHE A 397 10.40 -12.75 19.11
N ALA A 398 11.54 -12.23 19.59
CA ALA A 398 12.85 -12.88 19.48
C ALA A 398 12.87 -14.25 20.16
N ASN A 399 12.36 -14.33 21.39
CA ASN A 399 12.34 -15.55 22.19
C ASN A 399 11.37 -16.62 21.62
N ILE A 400 10.15 -16.23 21.28
CA ILE A 400 9.12 -17.13 20.72
C ILE A 400 9.61 -17.71 19.40
N VAL A 401 9.88 -16.86 18.40
CA VAL A 401 10.22 -17.31 17.05
C VAL A 401 11.63 -17.92 17.00
N GLY A 402 12.58 -17.40 17.78
CA GLY A 402 13.91 -17.97 17.93
C GLY A 402 13.91 -19.38 18.53
N SER A 403 12.95 -19.72 19.39
CA SER A 403 12.78 -21.10 19.89
C SER A 403 12.17 -22.06 18.84
N MET A 404 11.56 -21.52 17.77
CA MET A 404 10.78 -22.26 16.77
C MET A 404 11.46 -22.37 15.39
N LEU A 405 12.75 -22.03 15.27
CA LEU A 405 13.50 -22.08 13.99
C LEU A 405 13.55 -23.46 13.32
N ASN A 406 13.37 -24.54 14.09
CA ASN A 406 13.30 -25.92 13.56
C ASN A 406 11.89 -26.33 13.08
N LEU A 407 10.88 -25.48 13.25
CA LEU A 407 9.49 -25.73 12.85
C LEU A 407 9.16 -25.04 11.51
N THR A 408 7.90 -25.08 11.09
CA THR A 408 7.45 -24.28 9.94
C THR A 408 7.16 -22.83 10.34
N PRO A 409 7.33 -21.86 9.42
CA PRO A 409 6.96 -20.47 9.69
C PRO A 409 5.47 -20.31 10.05
N THR A 410 4.59 -21.16 9.50
CA THR A 410 3.15 -21.19 9.84
C THR A 410 2.90 -21.59 11.29
N GLU A 411 3.67 -22.53 11.85
CA GLU A 411 3.58 -22.88 13.27
C GLU A 411 4.06 -21.74 14.16
N ALA A 412 5.17 -21.08 13.80
CA ALA A 412 5.68 -19.90 14.51
C ALA A 412 4.67 -18.74 14.49
N ALA A 413 4.12 -18.41 13.32
CA ALA A 413 3.04 -17.44 13.18
C ALA A 413 1.81 -17.80 14.01
N GLY A 414 1.44 -19.09 14.01
CA GLY A 414 0.33 -19.62 14.79
C GLY A 414 0.54 -19.57 16.30
N GLU A 415 1.77 -19.60 16.81
CA GLU A 415 2.02 -19.41 18.24
C GLU A 415 2.01 -17.92 18.63
N LEU A 416 2.48 -17.02 17.76
CA LEU A 416 2.36 -15.57 17.97
C LEU A 416 0.89 -15.13 18.12
N THR A 417 0.01 -15.54 17.20
CA THR A 417 -1.42 -15.18 17.28
C THR A 417 -2.09 -15.76 18.53
N LYS A 418 -1.79 -17.02 18.89
CA LYS A 418 -2.29 -17.63 20.14
C LYS A 418 -1.77 -16.94 21.39
N ILE A 419 -0.50 -16.49 21.42
CA ILE A 419 0.06 -15.78 22.58
C ILE A 419 -0.60 -14.42 22.74
N ALA A 420 -0.83 -13.69 21.65
CA ALA A 420 -1.59 -12.43 21.68
C ALA A 420 -3.03 -12.65 22.19
N GLU A 421 -3.72 -13.69 21.74
CA GLU A 421 -5.05 -14.05 22.23
C GLU A 421 -5.05 -14.42 23.73
N LYS A 422 -4.11 -15.27 24.18
CA LYS A 422 -3.92 -15.62 25.61
C LYS A 422 -3.64 -14.39 26.48
N LYS A 423 -3.00 -13.35 25.93
CA LYS A 423 -2.74 -12.06 26.59
C LYS A 423 -3.94 -11.10 26.56
N GLY A 424 -5.08 -11.50 25.99
CA GLY A 424 -6.32 -10.72 25.98
C GLY A 424 -6.52 -9.85 24.74
N SER A 425 -5.84 -10.15 23.63
CA SER A 425 -6.11 -9.48 22.35
C SER A 425 -7.54 -9.72 21.87
N MET A 426 -8.32 -8.64 21.83
CA MET A 426 -9.71 -8.64 21.41
C MET A 426 -9.90 -8.24 19.94
N ASP A 427 -8.83 -7.99 19.17
CA ASP A 427 -8.92 -7.60 17.75
C ASP A 427 -8.70 -8.78 16.79
N ASP A 428 -8.73 -8.55 15.48
CA ASP A 428 -8.19 -9.53 14.53
C ASP A 428 -6.66 -9.68 14.74
N LYS A 429 -6.14 -10.91 14.64
CA LYS A 429 -4.74 -11.26 14.90
C LYS A 429 -4.13 -11.90 13.67
N THR A 430 -3.35 -11.15 12.90
CA THR A 430 -2.58 -11.67 11.76
C THR A 430 -1.10 -11.56 12.04
N ALA A 431 -0.39 -12.67 11.87
CA ALA A 431 1.07 -12.69 11.85
C ALA A 431 1.58 -13.50 10.66
N THR A 432 2.57 -12.99 9.93
CA THR A 432 3.32 -13.71 8.91
C THR A 432 4.78 -13.79 9.32
N VAL A 433 5.31 -15.00 9.47
CA VAL A 433 6.72 -15.24 9.75
C VAL A 433 7.42 -15.66 8.46
N ILE A 434 8.62 -15.14 8.22
CA ILE A 434 9.50 -15.51 7.10
C ILE A 434 10.81 -16.05 7.67
N PHE A 435 11.18 -17.29 7.35
CA PHE A 435 12.46 -17.89 7.75
C PHE A 435 13.50 -17.82 6.63
N PHE A 436 14.69 -17.37 7.00
CA PHE A 436 15.89 -17.40 6.18
C PHE A 436 16.61 -18.73 6.42
N ARG A 437 16.36 -19.73 5.57
CA ARG A 437 16.87 -21.09 5.81
C ARG A 437 18.37 -21.26 5.60
N TRP A 438 19.05 -20.32 4.94
CA TRP A 438 20.52 -20.31 4.89
C TRP A 438 21.13 -20.24 6.30
N SER A 439 20.69 -19.29 7.12
CA SER A 439 21.20 -19.10 8.49
C SER A 439 20.68 -20.11 9.52
N ILE A 440 19.84 -21.08 9.10
CA ILE A 440 19.37 -22.21 9.91
C ILE A 440 20.16 -23.49 9.59
N GLN A 441 20.53 -23.72 8.32
CA GLN A 441 21.30 -24.91 7.91
C GLN A 441 22.71 -24.93 8.52
N ASP A 442 23.37 -23.77 8.61
CA ASP A 442 24.68 -23.66 9.26
C ASP A 442 24.65 -23.94 10.77
N GLN A 443 23.49 -23.79 11.43
CA GLN A 443 23.36 -24.15 12.84
C GLN A 443 23.39 -25.67 13.05
N GLN A 444 22.78 -26.43 12.14
CA GLN A 444 22.75 -27.89 12.21
C GLN A 444 24.13 -28.50 11.90
N SER A 445 24.85 -27.97 10.92
CA SER A 445 26.21 -28.42 10.60
C SER A 445 27.20 -28.09 11.73
N CYS A 446 27.10 -26.91 12.33
CA CYS A 446 27.99 -26.49 13.42
C CYS A 446 27.70 -27.29 14.72
N HIS A 447 26.44 -27.56 15.08
CA HIS A 447 26.11 -28.43 16.21
C HIS A 447 26.62 -29.87 16.04
N GLN A 448 26.53 -30.44 14.82
CA GLN A 448 27.07 -31.78 14.54
C GLN A 448 28.60 -31.84 14.67
N GLN A 449 29.33 -30.76 14.38
CA GLN A 449 30.79 -30.73 14.58
C GLN A 449 31.20 -30.61 16.06
N ILE A 450 30.33 -30.04 16.91
CA ILE A 450 30.57 -29.91 18.36
C ILE A 450 30.21 -31.21 19.10
N GLN A 451 29.22 -31.98 18.63
CA GLN A 451 28.85 -33.27 19.23
C GLN A 451 29.74 -34.45 18.77
N ASN A 452 30.53 -34.28 17.71
CA ASN A 452 31.49 -35.27 17.21
C ASN A 452 32.95 -34.98 17.63
N LYS A 453 33.14 -34.19 18.70
CA LYS A 453 34.41 -33.91 19.38
C LYS A 453 34.27 -34.16 20.88
#